data_AF-A0A1Q7GZ63-F1
#
_entry.id   AF-A0A1Q7GZ63-F1
#
_cell.length_a   1.000
_cell.length_b   1.000
_cell.length_c   1.000
_cell.angle_alpha   90.00
_cell.angle_beta   90.00
_cell.angle_gamma   90.00
#
_symmetry.space_group_name_H-M   'P 1'
#
loop_
_entity.id
_entity.type
_entity.pdbx_description
1 polymer ?
#
loop_
_entity_poly.entity_id
_entity_poly.type
_entity_poly.pdbx_seq_one_letter_code
_entity_poly.pdbx_strand_id
1 'polypeptide(L)'
;MSAHDTAWHDAGLMFSRMFEDWSLETRVFPPGGRVFSIASAGCTAMALAARGHDVTAVDVNPAQVAFVRARLQGAPLAEGSVDRFLSRVRRAGPVIGWTTSMLREFLSLDDVDAQRMFWSSHLDTWRLRATLGGLLSPIMLRVFYPAPLVRAVPRGFAAILRHRLTRGFSTHPNRTNAYAWFLLLGESPRVSLPAAAGTVNVVEADAAAYLESCPRGSFDAFTLSNILDAADVGYARRLHAAVEHAARPRAVIVMRSFAEPDSREEDEWARQDRALLWGAVKVTTT
;
A
#
# COMPACT_ATOMS: atom_id res chain seq x y z
N MET A 1 19.51 -11.90 8.79
CA MET A 1 18.42 -10.92 9.02
C MET A 1 19.06 -9.56 9.22
N SER A 2 18.72 -8.57 8.40
CA SER A 2 19.30 -7.23 8.50
C SER A 2 18.70 -6.43 9.68
N ALA A 3 19.34 -5.32 10.07
CA ALA A 3 18.78 -4.42 11.07
C ALA A 3 17.43 -3.81 10.63
N HIS A 4 17.22 -3.70 9.31
CA HIS A 4 15.95 -3.31 8.70
C HIS A 4 14.86 -4.36 8.98
N ASP A 5 15.17 -5.64 8.77
CA ASP A 5 14.22 -6.76 8.94
C ASP A 5 13.79 -6.94 10.40
N THR A 6 14.71 -6.67 11.33
CA THR A 6 14.46 -6.81 12.77
C THR A 6 13.34 -5.86 13.24
N ALA A 7 13.29 -4.63 12.70
CA ALA A 7 12.27 -3.66 13.08
C ALA A 7 10.86 -4.04 12.60
N TRP A 8 10.75 -4.69 11.45
CA TRP A 8 9.47 -5.15 10.88
C TRP A 8 9.01 -6.47 11.49
N HIS A 9 9.95 -7.36 11.80
CA HIS A 9 9.68 -8.64 12.45
C HIS A 9 8.97 -8.46 13.80
N ASP A 10 9.40 -7.50 14.61
CA ASP A 10 8.88 -7.32 15.98
C ASP A 10 7.69 -6.35 16.08
N ALA A 11 7.18 -5.84 14.96
CA ALA A 11 6.16 -4.78 14.93
C ALA A 11 4.73 -5.24 15.31
N GLY A 12 4.52 -6.56 15.50
CA GLY A 12 3.20 -7.15 15.69
C GLY A 12 2.27 -6.92 14.48
N LEU A 13 0.96 -7.10 14.66
CA LEU A 13 0.00 -6.83 13.58
C LEU A 13 -0.08 -5.31 13.33
N MET A 14 0.25 -4.89 12.11
CA MET A 14 0.30 -3.47 11.76
C MET A 14 -0.99 -2.98 11.12
N PHE A 15 -1.48 -3.66 10.09
CA PHE A 15 -2.64 -3.21 9.32
C PHE A 15 -3.52 -4.38 8.88
N SER A 16 -4.82 -4.18 8.98
CA SER A 16 -5.87 -5.15 8.60
C SER A 16 -6.14 -5.18 7.09
N ARG A 17 -5.87 -4.05 6.43
CA ARG A 17 -6.07 -3.81 5.01
C ARG A 17 -4.94 -2.95 4.48
N MET A 18 -4.56 -3.21 3.24
CA MET A 18 -3.48 -2.48 2.58
C MET A 18 -4.03 -1.43 1.62
N PHE A 19 -3.33 -0.29 1.53
CA PHE A 19 -3.56 0.76 0.55
C PHE A 19 -2.80 0.46 -0.74
N GLU A 20 -3.16 -0.62 -1.43
CA GLU A 20 -2.57 -1.01 -2.71
C GLU A 20 -3.70 -1.29 -3.70
N ASP A 21 -3.79 -0.50 -4.78
CA ASP A 21 -4.77 -0.78 -5.81
C ASP A 21 -4.35 -1.98 -6.67
N TRP A 22 -4.71 -3.16 -6.20
CA TRP A 22 -4.45 -4.44 -6.88
C TRP A 22 -4.98 -4.49 -8.31
N SER A 23 -5.93 -3.62 -8.68
CA SER A 23 -6.41 -3.58 -10.07
C SER A 23 -5.32 -3.19 -11.06
N LEU A 24 -4.28 -2.47 -10.62
CA LEU A 24 -3.10 -2.18 -11.44
C LEU A 24 -2.42 -3.48 -11.89
N GLU A 25 -2.05 -4.34 -10.94
CA GLU A 25 -1.45 -5.65 -11.23
C GLU A 25 -2.32 -6.46 -12.18
N THR A 26 -3.63 -6.48 -11.95
CA THR A 26 -4.54 -7.27 -12.80
C THR A 26 -4.64 -6.79 -14.24
N ARG A 27 -4.23 -5.55 -14.52
CA ARG A 27 -4.17 -5.00 -15.89
C ARG A 27 -2.85 -5.30 -16.58
N VAL A 28 -1.75 -5.41 -15.83
CA VAL A 28 -0.41 -5.52 -16.40
C VAL A 28 0.18 -6.94 -16.32
N PHE A 29 -0.29 -7.77 -15.39
CA PHE A 29 0.20 -9.14 -15.28
C PHE A 29 -0.39 -10.03 -16.38
N PRO A 30 0.42 -10.95 -16.94
CA PRO A 30 -0.09 -11.95 -17.88
C PRO A 30 -1.15 -12.83 -17.18
N PRO A 31 -2.16 -13.35 -17.89
CA PRO A 31 -3.18 -14.18 -17.26
C PRO A 31 -2.58 -15.47 -16.68
N GLY A 32 -2.94 -15.80 -15.43
CA GLY A 32 -2.41 -16.96 -14.73
C GLY A 32 -0.92 -16.84 -14.36
N GLY A 33 -0.29 -17.96 -14.03
CA GLY A 33 1.14 -18.00 -13.70
C GLY A 33 1.46 -17.74 -12.22
N ARG A 34 2.75 -17.78 -11.91
CA ARG A 34 3.29 -17.69 -10.56
C ARG A 34 3.66 -16.25 -10.23
N VAL A 35 3.08 -15.71 -9.16
CA VAL A 35 3.30 -14.32 -8.74
C VAL A 35 3.98 -14.28 -7.38
N PHE A 36 5.05 -13.50 -7.27
CA PHE A 36 5.62 -13.11 -6.00
C PHE A 36 4.95 -11.83 -5.49
N SER A 37 4.52 -11.82 -4.24
CA SER A 37 3.83 -10.67 -3.63
C SER A 37 4.36 -10.45 -2.22
N ILE A 38 4.59 -9.19 -1.82
CA ILE A 38 4.74 -8.88 -0.40
C ILE A 38 3.41 -9.12 0.29
N ALA A 39 3.40 -9.96 1.34
CA ALA A 39 2.14 -10.47 1.89
C ALA A 39 1.30 -9.35 2.48
N SER A 40 1.89 -8.44 3.28
CA SER A 40 1.17 -7.30 3.82
C SER A 40 -0.12 -7.77 4.54
N ALA A 41 -1.28 -7.14 4.25
CA ALA A 41 -2.57 -7.57 4.79
C ALA A 41 -3.21 -8.71 3.96
N GLY A 42 -2.54 -9.17 2.90
CA GLY A 42 -2.98 -10.22 1.99
C GLY A 42 -3.97 -9.77 0.92
N CYS A 43 -4.40 -8.50 0.90
CA CYS A 43 -5.44 -8.02 -0.03
C CYS A 43 -5.05 -8.22 -1.50
N THR A 44 -3.84 -7.78 -1.88
CA THR A 44 -3.32 -7.92 -3.25
C THR A 44 -3.15 -9.39 -3.62
N ALA A 45 -2.53 -10.20 -2.74
CA ALA A 45 -2.34 -11.63 -2.97
C ALA A 45 -3.66 -12.39 -3.18
N MET A 46 -4.67 -12.15 -2.34
CA MET A 46 -5.99 -12.77 -2.49
C MET A 46 -6.71 -12.31 -3.74
N ALA A 47 -6.62 -11.03 -4.11
CA ALA A 47 -7.23 -10.52 -5.33
C ALA A 47 -6.60 -11.13 -6.60
N LEU A 48 -5.29 -11.33 -6.60
CA LEU A 48 -4.57 -12.01 -7.69
C LEU A 48 -4.92 -13.49 -7.75
N ALA A 49 -4.95 -14.20 -6.61
CA ALA A 49 -5.39 -15.60 -6.59
C ALA A 49 -6.85 -15.77 -7.06
N ALA A 50 -7.74 -14.82 -6.75
CA ALA A 50 -9.10 -14.80 -7.27
C ALA A 50 -9.19 -14.67 -8.80
N ARG A 51 -8.09 -14.31 -9.47
CA ARG A 51 -7.98 -14.24 -10.93
C ARG A 51 -7.19 -15.39 -11.55
N GLY A 52 -6.91 -16.43 -10.77
CA GLY A 52 -6.27 -17.66 -11.25
C GLY A 52 -4.74 -17.65 -11.19
N HIS A 53 -4.13 -16.71 -10.46
CA HIS A 53 -2.69 -16.74 -10.20
C HIS A 53 -2.33 -17.68 -9.04
N ASP A 54 -1.15 -18.29 -9.13
CA ASP A 54 -0.51 -18.97 -8.01
C ASP A 54 0.40 -18.00 -7.29
N VAL A 55 -0.07 -17.45 -6.18
CA VAL A 55 0.60 -16.37 -5.47
C VAL A 55 1.44 -16.93 -4.32
N THR A 56 2.73 -16.58 -4.31
CA THR A 56 3.56 -16.68 -3.11
C THR A 56 3.60 -15.31 -2.44
N ALA A 57 2.93 -15.20 -1.30
CA ALA A 57 2.87 -14.02 -0.47
C ALA A 57 3.95 -14.12 0.63
N VAL A 58 4.97 -13.26 0.60
CA VAL A 58 6.13 -13.32 1.50
C VAL A 58 6.16 -12.09 2.40
N ASP A 59 6.38 -12.29 3.69
CA ASP A 59 6.55 -11.21 4.65
C ASP A 59 7.53 -11.63 5.74
N VAL A 60 8.26 -10.67 6.29
CA VAL A 60 9.22 -10.88 7.37
C VAL A 60 8.55 -10.76 8.75
N ASN A 61 7.35 -10.18 8.82
CA ASN A 61 6.61 -9.99 10.05
C ASN A 61 5.74 -11.23 10.35
N PRO A 62 6.08 -12.07 11.35
CA PRO A 62 5.32 -13.28 11.68
C PRO A 62 3.86 -12.99 12.06
N ALA A 63 3.56 -11.83 12.66
CA ALA A 63 2.19 -11.46 13.02
C ALA A 63 1.33 -11.16 11.78
N GLN A 64 1.91 -10.53 10.76
CA GLN A 64 1.22 -10.33 9.47
C GLN A 64 1.02 -11.66 8.75
N VAL A 65 2.04 -12.53 8.74
CA VAL A 65 1.94 -13.88 8.15
C VAL A 65 0.82 -14.68 8.82
N ALA A 66 0.79 -14.73 10.15
CA ALA A 66 -0.24 -15.43 10.91
C ALA A 66 -1.64 -14.84 10.62
N PHE A 67 -1.74 -13.52 10.53
CA PHE A 67 -2.98 -12.83 10.18
C PHE A 67 -3.49 -13.21 8.78
N VAL A 68 -2.63 -13.17 7.76
CA VAL A 68 -3.01 -13.54 6.38
C VAL A 68 -3.42 -15.02 6.31
N ARG A 69 -2.69 -15.92 6.97
CA ARG A 69 -3.06 -17.34 7.06
C ARG A 69 -4.43 -17.54 7.68
N ALA A 70 -4.73 -16.84 8.79
CA ALA A 70 -6.04 -16.90 9.43
C ALA A 70 -7.15 -16.36 8.51
N ARG A 71 -6.90 -15.26 7.78
CA ARG A 71 -7.86 -14.70 6.81
C ARG A 71 -8.17 -15.66 5.66
N LEU A 72 -7.17 -16.36 5.14
CA LEU A 72 -7.37 -17.39 4.12
C LEU A 72 -8.23 -18.55 4.63
N GLN A 73 -8.29 -18.77 5.94
CA GLN A 73 -9.16 -19.74 6.60
C GLN A 73 -10.54 -19.15 7.01
N GLY A 74 -10.84 -17.91 6.60
CA GLY A 74 -12.13 -17.26 6.87
C GLY A 74 -12.20 -16.49 8.20
N ALA A 75 -11.07 -16.29 8.89
CA ALA A 75 -11.05 -15.44 10.08
C ALA A 75 -11.43 -13.99 9.73
N PRO A 76 -12.12 -13.28 10.64
CA PRO A 76 -12.48 -11.88 10.44
C PRO A 76 -11.24 -10.98 10.38
N LEU A 77 -11.44 -9.74 9.93
CA LEU A 77 -10.41 -8.70 10.04
C LEU A 77 -10.05 -8.46 11.52
N ALA A 78 -8.77 -8.28 11.78
CA ALA A 78 -8.23 -7.93 13.10
C ALA A 78 -7.51 -6.58 13.00
N GLU A 79 -7.70 -5.71 13.97
CA GLU A 79 -7.09 -4.39 13.97
C GLU A 79 -5.60 -4.45 14.37
N GLY A 80 -4.75 -3.88 13.53
CA GLY A 80 -3.35 -3.63 13.83
C GLY A 80 -3.09 -2.24 14.43
N SER A 81 -1.82 -1.95 14.68
CA SER A 81 -1.38 -0.67 15.24
C SER A 81 -1.73 0.53 14.35
N VAL A 82 -1.61 0.40 13.03
CA VAL A 82 -1.95 1.41 12.03
C VAL A 82 -3.46 1.62 11.95
N ASP A 83 -4.28 0.54 12.00
CA ASP A 83 -5.75 0.68 12.01
C ASP A 83 -6.22 1.48 13.23
N ARG A 84 -5.66 1.17 14.41
CA ARG A 84 -5.94 1.90 15.65
C ARG A 84 -5.52 3.35 15.57
N PHE A 85 -4.36 3.64 14.97
CA PHE A 85 -3.90 5.00 14.73
C PHE A 85 -4.87 5.77 13.82
N LEU A 86 -5.22 5.22 12.66
CA LEU A 86 -6.16 5.84 11.73
C LEU A 86 -7.55 6.04 12.37
N SER A 87 -8.01 5.08 13.18
CA SER A 87 -9.25 5.20 13.96
C SER A 87 -9.22 6.38 14.94
N ARG A 88 -8.09 6.63 15.61
CA ARG A 88 -7.93 7.82 16.47
C ARG A 88 -7.91 9.11 15.66
N VAL A 89 -7.19 9.14 14.52
CA VAL A 89 -7.16 10.31 13.62
C VAL A 89 -8.57 10.65 13.13
N ARG A 90 -9.36 9.66 12.69
CA ARG A 90 -10.75 9.86 12.27
C ARG A 90 -11.63 10.39 13.40
N ARG A 91 -11.50 9.85 14.62
CA ARG A 91 -12.23 10.35 15.80
C ARG A 91 -11.86 11.79 16.16
N ALA A 92 -10.63 12.22 15.87
CA ALA A 92 -10.18 13.59 16.05
C ALA A 92 -10.56 14.53 14.89
N GLY A 93 -11.19 14.01 13.82
CA GLY A 93 -11.62 14.78 12.64
C GLY A 93 -12.38 16.09 12.94
N PRO A 94 -13.29 16.15 13.93
CA PRO A 94 -13.99 17.39 14.27
C PRO A 94 -13.07 18.56 14.64
N VAL A 95 -11.88 18.29 15.19
CA VAL A 95 -10.87 19.32 15.55
C VAL A 95 -10.41 20.10 14.30
N ILE A 96 -10.34 19.42 13.15
CA ILE A 96 -9.96 20.03 11.86
C ILE A 96 -11.16 20.46 11.02
N GLY A 97 -12.37 20.42 11.60
CA GLY A 97 -13.62 20.81 10.93
C GLY A 97 -14.26 19.70 10.10
N TRP A 98 -13.74 18.47 10.15
CA TRP A 98 -14.33 17.34 9.44
C TRP A 98 -15.45 16.72 10.26
N THR A 99 -16.62 16.56 9.66
CA THR A 99 -17.73 15.79 10.22
C THR A 99 -17.97 14.53 9.40
N THR A 100 -18.54 13.50 10.01
CA THR A 100 -18.90 12.27 9.29
C THR A 100 -19.87 12.56 8.13
N SER A 101 -20.81 13.49 8.31
CA SER A 101 -21.75 13.89 7.26
C SER A 101 -21.02 14.52 6.07
N MET A 102 -20.11 15.46 6.33
CA MET A 102 -19.32 16.14 5.30
C MET A 102 -18.41 15.16 4.55
N LEU A 103 -17.78 14.22 5.26
CA LEU A 103 -16.95 13.19 4.64
C LEU A 103 -17.79 12.22 3.80
N ARG A 104 -18.99 11.83 4.25
CA ARG A 104 -19.90 11.00 3.45
C ARG A 104 -20.37 11.72 2.20
N GLU A 105 -20.78 12.97 2.32
CA GLU A 105 -21.18 13.79 1.16
C GLU A 105 -20.04 13.86 0.14
N PHE A 106 -18.84 14.21 0.58
CA PHE A 106 -17.64 14.21 -0.27
C PHE A 106 -17.37 12.86 -0.93
N LEU A 107 -17.49 11.78 -0.16
CA LEU A 107 -17.20 10.43 -0.63
C LEU A 107 -18.29 9.85 -1.55
N SER A 108 -19.51 10.39 -1.50
CA SER A 108 -20.61 10.02 -2.38
C SER A 108 -20.56 10.71 -3.75
N LEU A 109 -19.69 11.70 -3.94
CA LEU A 109 -19.48 12.34 -5.23
C LEU A 109 -18.89 11.37 -6.26
N ASP A 110 -19.33 11.53 -7.51
CA ASP A 110 -18.87 10.76 -8.67
C ASP A 110 -18.10 11.64 -9.68
N ASP A 111 -18.43 12.93 -9.73
CA ASP A 111 -17.76 13.91 -10.57
C ASP A 111 -16.48 14.43 -9.90
N VAL A 112 -15.35 14.26 -10.58
CA VAL A 112 -14.02 14.61 -10.06
C VAL A 112 -13.80 16.12 -9.95
N ASP A 113 -14.48 16.94 -10.75
CA ASP A 113 -14.38 18.39 -10.65
C ASP A 113 -15.17 18.91 -9.44
N ALA A 114 -16.40 18.42 -9.22
CA ALA A 114 -17.14 18.66 -7.98
C ALA A 114 -16.36 18.19 -6.74
N GLN A 115 -15.71 17.02 -6.79
CA GLN A 115 -14.84 16.54 -5.72
C GLN A 115 -13.68 17.49 -5.46
N ARG A 116 -12.98 17.93 -6.50
CA ARG A 116 -11.84 18.85 -6.37
C ARG A 116 -12.28 20.16 -5.70
N MET A 117 -13.41 20.72 -6.13
CA MET A 117 -13.99 21.93 -5.53
C MET A 117 -14.41 21.71 -4.07
N PHE A 118 -15.04 20.58 -3.77
CA PHE A 118 -15.45 20.25 -2.41
C PHE A 118 -14.24 20.09 -1.49
N TRP A 119 -13.23 19.35 -1.94
CA TRP A 119 -11.98 19.16 -1.21
C TRP A 119 -11.32 20.50 -0.89
N SER A 120 -11.10 21.36 -1.89
CA SER A 120 -10.42 22.64 -1.69
C SER A 120 -11.20 23.62 -0.81
N SER A 121 -12.53 23.59 -0.88
CA SER A 121 -13.40 24.55 -0.18
C SER A 121 -13.74 24.13 1.25
N HIS A 122 -13.89 22.83 1.52
CA HIS A 122 -14.46 22.35 2.79
C HIS A 122 -13.51 21.48 3.61
N LEU A 123 -12.66 20.67 2.96
CA LEU A 123 -11.83 19.68 3.66
C LEU A 123 -10.37 20.13 3.79
N ASP A 124 -9.83 20.79 2.78
CA ASP A 124 -8.43 21.20 2.63
C ASP A 124 -8.06 22.46 3.42
N THR A 125 -8.60 22.61 4.62
CA THR A 125 -8.56 23.86 5.40
C THR A 125 -7.18 24.14 6.00
N TRP A 126 -6.96 25.37 6.45
CA TRP A 126 -5.75 25.73 7.19
C TRP A 126 -5.59 24.90 8.49
N ARG A 127 -6.69 24.48 9.11
CA ARG A 127 -6.68 23.60 10.31
C ARG A 127 -6.12 22.22 9.96
N LEU A 128 -6.54 21.64 8.84
CA LEU A 128 -5.96 20.41 8.31
C LEU A 128 -4.46 20.59 8.03
N ARG A 129 -4.08 21.66 7.33
CA ARG A 129 -2.68 21.97 6.97
C ARG A 129 -1.78 22.00 8.19
N ALA A 130 -2.18 22.77 9.21
CA ALA A 130 -1.43 22.89 10.46
C ALA A 130 -1.35 21.55 11.20
N THR A 131 -2.47 20.82 11.29
CA THR A 131 -2.55 19.55 12.01
C THR A 131 -1.71 18.46 11.35
N LEU A 132 -1.77 18.32 10.01
CA LEU A 132 -0.92 17.39 9.27
C LEU A 132 0.56 17.77 9.37
N GLY A 133 0.89 19.07 9.31
CA GLY A 133 2.26 19.56 9.49
C GLY A 133 2.85 19.18 10.85
N GLY A 134 2.03 19.23 11.91
CA GLY A 134 2.42 18.78 13.25
C GLY A 134 2.54 17.26 13.37
N LEU A 135 1.49 16.52 12.98
CA LEU A 135 1.42 15.05 13.11
C LEU A 135 2.48 14.32 12.28
N LEU A 136 2.75 14.80 11.08
CA LEU A 136 3.75 14.21 10.16
C LEU A 136 5.11 14.89 10.28
N SER A 137 5.34 15.65 11.35
CA SER A 137 6.67 16.18 11.63
C SER A 137 7.62 15.01 11.97
N PRO A 138 8.91 15.09 11.60
CA PRO A 138 9.89 14.06 11.93
C PRO A 138 9.98 13.77 13.44
N ILE A 139 9.67 14.75 14.28
CA ILE A 139 9.64 14.59 15.75
C ILE A 139 8.51 13.65 16.16
N MET A 140 7.30 13.86 15.63
CA MET A 140 6.13 13.01 15.94
C MET A 140 6.24 11.62 15.30
N LEU A 141 6.80 11.51 14.09
CA LEU A 141 6.95 10.22 13.42
C LEU A 141 7.93 9.29 14.15
N ARG A 142 8.96 9.83 14.83
CA ARG A 142 9.88 9.06 15.70
C ARG A 142 9.22 8.40 16.89
N VAL A 143 8.02 8.83 17.28
CA VAL A 143 7.24 8.23 18.38
C VAL A 143 6.58 6.91 17.95
N PHE A 144 6.26 6.76 16.65
CA PHE A 144 5.45 5.64 16.13
C PHE A 144 6.18 4.73 15.13
N TYR A 145 7.27 5.21 14.54
CA TYR A 145 7.99 4.49 13.50
C TYR A 145 9.48 4.35 13.83
N PRO A 146 10.12 3.23 13.42
CA PRO A 146 11.54 3.04 13.64
C PRO A 146 12.36 4.10 12.89
N ALA A 147 13.49 4.48 13.49
CA ALA A 147 14.32 5.60 13.02
C ALA A 147 14.72 5.55 11.53
N PRO A 148 14.98 4.38 10.90
CA PRO A 148 15.22 4.29 9.46
C PRO A 148 14.04 4.80 8.62
N LEU A 149 12.81 4.39 8.96
CA LEU A 149 11.61 4.81 8.23
C LEU A 149 11.37 6.32 8.37
N VAL A 150 11.62 6.89 9.56
CA VAL A 150 11.47 8.35 9.74
C VAL A 150 12.52 9.15 8.97
N ARG A 151 13.71 8.60 8.74
CA ARG A 151 14.74 9.24 7.90
C ARG A 151 14.40 9.18 6.41
N ALA A 152 13.63 8.18 5.99
CA ALA A 152 13.16 8.04 4.62
C ALA A 152 11.97 8.95 4.29
N VAL A 153 11.27 9.49 5.30
CA VAL A 153 10.14 10.40 5.10
C VAL A 153 10.64 11.71 4.46
N PRO A 154 10.14 12.10 3.28
CA PRO A 154 10.58 13.31 2.59
C PRO A 154 10.38 14.58 3.43
N ARG A 155 11.24 15.59 3.23
CA ARG A 155 11.01 16.93 3.78
C ARG A 155 9.68 17.46 3.24
N GLY A 156 8.81 17.97 4.12
CA GLY A 156 7.50 18.45 3.72
C GLY A 156 6.49 17.34 3.40
N PHE A 157 6.67 16.13 3.95
CA PHE A 157 5.77 14.99 3.72
C PHE A 157 4.27 15.30 3.91
N ALA A 158 3.90 16.19 4.84
CA ALA A 158 2.52 16.64 4.98
C ALA A 158 1.96 17.33 3.71
N ALA A 159 2.77 18.18 3.06
CA ALA A 159 2.39 18.83 1.82
C ALA A 159 2.35 17.83 0.66
N ILE A 160 3.30 16.90 0.60
CA ILE A 160 3.35 15.82 -0.39
C ILE A 160 2.12 14.92 -0.27
N LEU A 161 1.78 14.46 0.94
CA LEU A 161 0.60 13.64 1.18
C LEU A 161 -0.68 14.38 0.76
N ARG A 162 -0.83 15.67 1.11
CA ARG A 162 -1.95 16.49 0.63
C ARG A 162 -2.00 16.60 -0.89
N HIS A 163 -0.86 16.76 -1.55
CA HIS A 163 -0.79 16.78 -3.01
C HIS A 163 -1.27 15.45 -3.60
N ARG A 164 -0.83 14.32 -3.05
CA ARG A 164 -1.27 12.97 -3.47
C ARG A 164 -2.76 12.74 -3.26
N LEU A 165 -3.31 13.17 -2.12
CA LEU A 165 -4.76 13.16 -1.86
C LEU A 165 -5.50 14.00 -2.91
N THR A 166 -5.04 15.23 -3.15
CA THR A 166 -5.65 16.15 -4.12
C THR A 166 -5.62 15.57 -5.53
N ARG A 167 -4.49 14.98 -5.93
CA ARG A 167 -4.30 14.26 -7.19
C ARG A 167 -5.32 13.11 -7.30
N GLY A 168 -5.39 12.24 -6.30
CA GLY A 168 -6.31 11.11 -6.30
C GLY A 168 -7.80 11.51 -6.36
N PHE A 169 -8.22 12.52 -5.58
CA PHE A 169 -9.60 13.04 -5.64
C PHE A 169 -9.92 13.77 -6.96
N SER A 170 -8.89 14.19 -7.69
CA SER A 170 -9.00 14.83 -9.00
C SER A 170 -8.98 13.83 -10.16
N THR A 171 -8.70 12.55 -9.89
CA THR A 171 -8.52 11.51 -10.92
C THR A 171 -9.55 10.40 -10.78
N HIS A 172 -9.93 10.03 -9.55
CA HIS A 172 -10.79 8.88 -9.30
C HIS A 172 -12.12 9.32 -8.66
N PRO A 173 -13.27 8.85 -9.17
CA PRO A 173 -14.56 9.04 -8.50
C PRO A 173 -14.54 8.46 -7.08
N ASN A 174 -14.87 9.29 -6.09
CA ASN A 174 -14.86 8.90 -4.69
C ASN A 174 -15.88 7.80 -4.40
N ARG A 175 -17.06 7.87 -5.04
CA ARG A 175 -18.17 6.94 -4.87
C ARG A 175 -17.77 5.47 -5.05
N THR A 176 -16.81 5.19 -5.93
CA THR A 176 -16.34 3.83 -6.22
C THR A 176 -14.92 3.57 -5.72
N ASN A 177 -14.24 4.56 -5.13
CA ASN A 177 -12.90 4.41 -4.60
C ASN A 177 -12.91 3.88 -3.16
N ALA A 178 -12.87 2.55 -3.02
CA ALA A 178 -12.83 1.87 -1.73
C ALA A 178 -11.70 2.36 -0.78
N TYR A 179 -10.56 2.78 -1.33
CA TYR A 179 -9.43 3.27 -0.54
C TYR A 179 -9.70 4.65 0.06
N ALA A 180 -10.39 5.54 -0.67
CA ALA A 180 -10.81 6.84 -0.16
C ALA A 180 -11.78 6.69 1.03
N TRP A 181 -12.77 5.81 0.89
CA TRP A 181 -13.70 5.46 1.96
C TRP A 181 -12.97 4.90 3.18
N PHE A 182 -12.02 3.97 2.96
CA PHE A 182 -11.32 3.33 4.06
C PHE A 182 -10.40 4.31 4.80
N LEU A 183 -9.73 5.19 4.07
CA LEU A 183 -8.90 6.23 4.65
C LEU A 183 -9.71 7.17 5.54
N LEU A 184 -10.76 7.78 4.99
CA LEU A 184 -11.49 8.89 5.61
C LEU A 184 -12.54 8.44 6.63
N LEU A 185 -13.24 7.33 6.37
CA LEU A 185 -14.32 6.83 7.24
C LEU A 185 -13.99 5.50 7.93
N GLY A 186 -12.96 4.77 7.48
CA GLY A 186 -12.70 3.40 7.95
C GLY A 186 -13.67 2.36 7.35
N GLU A 187 -14.57 2.82 6.50
CA GLU A 187 -15.55 2.01 5.79
C GLU A 187 -15.00 1.62 4.42
N SER A 188 -15.47 0.51 3.86
CA SER A 188 -15.22 0.24 2.45
C SER A 188 -16.50 -0.35 1.90
N PRO A 189 -16.95 0.06 0.69
CA PRO A 189 -17.89 -0.76 -0.04
C PRO A 189 -17.33 -2.18 -0.08
N ARG A 190 -18.16 -3.18 0.24
CA ARG A 190 -17.74 -4.58 0.21
C ARG A 190 -17.31 -4.91 -1.22
N VAL A 191 -16.01 -5.03 -1.45
CA VAL A 191 -15.51 -5.68 -2.65
C VAL A 191 -15.52 -7.16 -2.33
N SER A 192 -16.59 -7.86 -2.72
CA SER A 192 -16.60 -9.31 -2.71
C SER A 192 -15.53 -9.78 -3.69
N LEU A 193 -14.43 -10.31 -3.17
CA LEU A 193 -13.50 -11.05 -4.01
C LEU A 193 -14.20 -12.34 -4.44
N PRO A 194 -14.14 -12.73 -5.72
CA PRO A 194 -14.59 -14.06 -6.15
C PRO A 194 -13.94 -15.14 -5.30
N ALA A 195 -14.58 -16.32 -5.22
CA ALA A 195 -13.91 -17.50 -4.68
C ALA A 195 -12.57 -17.68 -5.42
N ALA A 196 -11.49 -17.92 -4.66
CA ALA A 196 -10.15 -17.99 -5.24
C ALA A 196 -10.09 -19.11 -6.31
N ALA A 197 -9.75 -18.75 -7.55
CA ALA A 197 -9.54 -19.70 -8.62
C ALA A 197 -8.10 -20.27 -8.64
N GLY A 198 -7.15 -19.53 -8.08
CA GLY A 198 -5.76 -19.93 -7.85
C GLY A 198 -5.43 -20.08 -6.36
N THR A 199 -4.14 -20.19 -6.04
CA THR A 199 -3.66 -20.45 -4.68
C THR A 199 -2.92 -19.27 -4.06
N VAL A 200 -2.96 -19.15 -2.73
CA VAL A 200 -2.10 -18.23 -1.97
C VAL A 200 -1.26 -19.06 -1.00
N ASN A 201 0.04 -19.15 -1.26
CA ASN A 201 1.02 -19.69 -0.33
C ASN A 201 1.64 -18.54 0.48
N VAL A 202 1.48 -18.56 1.80
CA VAL A 202 2.03 -17.50 2.68
C VAL A 202 3.29 -18.00 3.36
N VAL A 203 4.41 -17.30 3.11
CA VAL A 203 5.74 -17.66 3.61
C VAL A 203 6.26 -16.56 4.53
N GLU A 204 6.74 -16.97 5.71
CA GLU A 204 7.49 -16.10 6.60
C GLU A 204 8.95 -16.14 6.19
N ALA A 205 9.44 -15.08 5.55
CA ALA A 205 10.81 -14.98 5.11
C ALA A 205 11.19 -13.53 4.77
N ASP A 206 12.49 -13.26 4.79
CA ASP A 206 13.06 -12.12 4.06
C ASP A 206 12.82 -12.30 2.55
N ALA A 207 12.31 -11.26 1.88
CA ALA A 207 11.93 -11.33 0.47
C ALA A 207 13.12 -11.66 -0.44
N ALA A 208 14.26 -11.00 -0.21
CA ALA A 208 15.48 -11.27 -0.98
C ALA A 208 15.97 -12.70 -0.73
N ALA A 209 16.06 -13.14 0.52
CA ALA A 209 16.47 -14.51 0.86
C ALA A 209 15.55 -15.58 0.23
N TYR A 210 14.24 -15.35 0.25
CA TYR A 210 13.29 -16.28 -0.36
C TYR A 210 13.51 -16.39 -1.86
N LEU A 211 13.62 -15.26 -2.56
CA LEU A 211 13.85 -15.22 -4.01
C LEU A 211 15.20 -15.83 -4.41
N GLU A 212 16.26 -15.59 -3.62
CA GLU A 212 17.58 -16.22 -3.80
C GLU A 212 17.53 -17.74 -3.67
N SER A 213 16.70 -18.26 -2.76
CA SER A 213 16.53 -19.71 -2.55
C SER A 213 15.72 -20.40 -3.66
N CYS A 214 14.97 -19.63 -4.46
CA CYS A 214 14.16 -20.17 -5.54
C CYS A 214 15.03 -20.60 -6.73
N PRO A 215 14.60 -21.62 -7.51
CA PRO A 215 15.17 -21.86 -8.83
C PRO A 215 15.09 -20.62 -9.73
N ARG A 216 16.07 -20.44 -10.62
CA ARG A 216 16.07 -19.36 -11.61
C ARG A 216 14.79 -19.41 -12.46
N GLY A 217 14.15 -18.27 -12.71
CA GLY A 217 12.92 -18.23 -13.53
C GLY A 217 11.71 -18.90 -12.87
N SER A 218 11.52 -18.69 -11.57
CA SER A 218 10.40 -19.23 -10.80
C SER A 218 9.09 -18.45 -10.94
N PHE A 219 9.14 -17.14 -11.25
CA PHE A 219 7.97 -16.26 -11.24
C PHE A 219 7.76 -15.53 -12.57
N ASP A 220 6.49 -15.38 -12.94
CA ASP A 220 6.02 -14.64 -14.12
C ASP A 220 5.75 -13.16 -13.79
N ALA A 221 5.50 -12.84 -12.51
CA ALA A 221 5.30 -11.46 -12.08
C ALA A 221 5.66 -11.23 -10.60
N PHE A 222 5.88 -9.96 -10.26
CA PHE A 222 6.27 -9.50 -8.94
C PHE A 222 5.46 -8.25 -8.56
N THR A 223 4.91 -8.22 -7.34
CA THR A 223 4.37 -6.99 -6.73
C THR A 223 5.11 -6.67 -5.44
N LEU A 224 5.82 -5.54 -5.45
CA LEU A 224 6.77 -5.11 -4.44
C LEU A 224 6.37 -3.73 -3.91
N SER A 225 5.64 -3.69 -2.81
CA SER A 225 5.14 -2.43 -2.24
C SER A 225 5.92 -2.07 -0.98
N ASN A 226 6.43 -0.83 -0.93
CA ASN A 226 7.10 -0.20 0.23
C ASN A 226 8.39 -0.89 0.73
N ILE A 227 8.75 -2.08 0.26
CA ILE A 227 9.90 -2.85 0.74
C ILE A 227 11.25 -2.12 0.60
N LEU A 228 11.37 -1.22 -0.38
CA LEU A 228 12.59 -0.44 -0.60
C LEU A 228 12.60 0.91 0.14
N ASP A 229 11.47 1.38 0.67
CA ASP A 229 11.37 2.74 1.22
C ASP A 229 12.20 2.92 2.50
N ALA A 230 12.43 1.86 3.28
CA ALA A 230 13.27 1.89 4.47
C ALA A 230 14.58 1.09 4.30
N ALA A 231 14.79 0.49 3.12
CA ALA A 231 15.95 -0.34 2.84
C ALA A 231 17.21 0.50 2.62
N ASP A 232 18.36 -0.04 3.01
CA ASP A 232 19.64 0.52 2.58
C ASP A 232 19.96 0.13 1.12
N VAL A 233 20.93 0.83 0.53
CA VAL A 233 21.34 0.61 -0.87
C VAL A 233 21.86 -0.82 -1.10
N GLY A 234 22.47 -1.44 -0.09
CA GLY A 234 22.95 -2.82 -0.16
C GLY A 234 21.80 -3.80 -0.30
N TYR A 235 20.77 -3.67 0.55
CA TYR A 235 19.56 -4.49 0.46
C TYR A 235 18.79 -4.23 -0.84
N ALA A 236 18.68 -2.97 -1.28
CA ALA A 236 18.03 -2.65 -2.55
C ALA A 236 18.69 -3.36 -3.74
N ARG A 237 20.04 -3.34 -3.83
CA ARG A 237 20.78 -4.09 -4.85
C ARG A 237 20.59 -5.59 -4.74
N ARG A 238 20.60 -6.13 -3.51
CA ARG A 238 20.38 -7.56 -3.25
C ARG A 238 18.99 -8.00 -3.71
N LEU A 239 17.94 -7.27 -3.33
CA LEU A 239 16.57 -7.56 -3.73
C LEU A 239 16.41 -7.48 -5.25
N HIS A 240 17.00 -6.48 -5.90
CA HIS A 240 16.97 -6.36 -7.36
C HIS A 240 17.59 -7.59 -8.04
N ALA A 241 18.81 -8.00 -7.63
CA ALA A 241 19.47 -9.19 -8.17
C ALA A 241 18.66 -10.48 -7.90
N ALA A 242 18.03 -10.58 -6.72
CA ALA A 242 17.19 -11.73 -6.37
C ALA A 242 15.92 -11.80 -7.25
N VAL A 243 15.30 -10.65 -7.55
CA VAL A 243 14.18 -10.56 -8.49
C VAL A 243 14.63 -10.96 -9.90
N GLU A 244 15.74 -10.43 -10.40
CA GLU A 244 16.28 -10.80 -11.73
C GLU A 244 16.62 -12.29 -11.83
N HIS A 245 17.12 -12.89 -10.75
CA HIS A 245 17.37 -14.33 -10.68
C HIS A 245 16.07 -15.13 -10.75
N ALA A 246 15.07 -14.77 -9.95
CA ALA A 246 13.83 -15.52 -9.86
C ALA A 246 12.84 -15.23 -11.01
N ALA A 247 13.06 -14.16 -11.79
CA ALA A 247 12.21 -13.75 -12.90
C ALA A 247 12.36 -14.67 -14.12
N ARG A 248 11.22 -15.06 -14.70
CA ARG A 248 11.18 -15.63 -16.06
C ARG A 248 11.43 -14.54 -17.11
N PRO A 249 11.86 -14.90 -18.32
CA PRO A 249 11.93 -13.95 -19.43
C PRO A 249 10.59 -13.22 -19.57
N ARG A 250 10.63 -11.88 -19.67
CA ARG A 250 9.46 -11.02 -19.76
C ARG A 250 8.56 -11.02 -18.51
N ALA A 251 9.09 -11.35 -17.34
CA ALA A 251 8.35 -11.20 -16.09
C ALA A 251 8.02 -9.72 -15.83
N VAL A 252 6.81 -9.47 -15.34
CA VAL A 252 6.33 -8.10 -15.05
C VAL A 252 6.53 -7.77 -13.59
N ILE A 253 7.13 -6.63 -13.30
CA ILE A 253 7.40 -6.15 -11.95
C ILE A 253 6.61 -4.87 -11.73
N VAL A 254 5.73 -4.88 -10.73
CA VAL A 254 5.05 -3.69 -10.20
C VAL A 254 5.69 -3.33 -8.87
N MET A 255 6.25 -2.13 -8.78
CA MET A 255 6.89 -1.63 -7.56
C MET A 255 6.21 -0.35 -7.11
N ARG A 256 5.90 -0.24 -5.80
CA ARG A 256 5.33 0.97 -5.21
C ARG A 256 6.24 1.54 -4.14
N SER A 257 6.33 2.86 -4.11
CA SER A 257 7.17 3.59 -3.17
C SER A 257 6.45 4.84 -2.64
N PHE A 258 6.71 5.15 -1.37
CA PHE A 258 6.36 6.44 -0.79
C PHE A 258 7.31 7.57 -1.22
N ALA A 259 8.43 7.29 -1.89
CA ALA A 259 9.27 8.31 -2.49
C ALA A 259 8.52 9.07 -3.60
N GLU A 260 9.00 10.25 -3.93
CA GLU A 260 8.52 10.98 -5.11
C GLU A 260 9.03 10.29 -6.39
N PRO A 261 8.31 10.39 -7.51
CA PRO A 261 8.66 9.69 -8.74
C PRO A 261 9.93 10.28 -9.37
N ASP A 262 10.82 9.40 -9.84
CA ASP A 262 12.06 9.81 -10.53
C ASP A 262 11.83 10.04 -12.03
N SER A 263 10.67 9.66 -12.54
CA SER A 263 10.28 9.82 -13.95
C SER A 263 8.81 10.17 -14.12
N ARG A 264 8.47 10.74 -15.29
CA ARG A 264 7.07 11.02 -15.66
C ARG A 264 6.23 9.75 -15.75
N GLU A 265 6.81 8.64 -16.18
CA GLU A 265 6.12 7.36 -16.26
C GLU A 265 5.72 6.84 -14.88
N GLU A 266 6.60 6.98 -13.88
CA GLU A 266 6.30 6.60 -12.51
C GLU A 266 5.19 7.46 -11.88
N ASP A 267 5.16 8.77 -12.17
CA ASP A 267 4.06 9.65 -11.74
C ASP A 267 2.74 9.26 -12.41
N GLU A 268 2.76 8.92 -13.71
CA GLU A 268 1.56 8.53 -14.44
C GLU A 268 0.95 7.22 -13.88
N TRP A 269 1.78 6.23 -13.58
CA TRP A 269 1.30 5.03 -12.90
C TRP A 269 0.79 5.31 -11.48
N ALA A 270 1.47 6.19 -10.73
CA ALA A 270 1.02 6.59 -9.40
C ALA A 270 -0.30 7.37 -9.42
N ARG A 271 -0.61 8.10 -10.49
CA ARG A 271 -1.92 8.75 -10.71
C ARG A 271 -3.03 7.72 -10.91
N GLN A 272 -2.73 6.61 -11.57
CA GLN A 272 -3.71 5.56 -11.83
C GLN A 272 -4.02 4.70 -10.59
N ASP A 273 -3.13 4.67 -9.60
CA ASP A 273 -3.36 3.96 -8.33
C ASP A 273 -4.44 4.65 -7.48
N ARG A 274 -5.55 3.96 -7.23
CA ARG A 274 -6.67 4.51 -6.43
C ARG A 274 -6.37 4.63 -4.95
N ALA A 275 -5.27 4.07 -4.44
CA ALA A 275 -4.98 4.01 -3.01
C ALA A 275 -4.47 5.33 -2.40
N LEU A 276 -4.29 6.38 -3.21
CA LEU A 276 -4.04 7.78 -2.81
C LEU A 276 -2.70 8.07 -2.10
N LEU A 277 -1.97 7.04 -1.64
CA LEU A 277 -0.79 7.23 -0.77
C LEU A 277 0.56 7.18 -1.52
N TRP A 278 0.62 6.50 -2.67
CA TRP A 278 1.87 6.24 -3.38
C TRP A 278 2.40 7.48 -4.10
N GLY A 279 3.71 7.72 -3.98
CA GLY A 279 4.37 8.79 -4.72
C GLY A 279 4.84 8.32 -6.08
N ALA A 280 5.43 7.13 -6.13
CA ALA A 280 5.89 6.48 -7.33
C ALA A 280 5.30 5.07 -7.46
N VAL A 281 4.88 4.73 -8.67
CA VAL A 281 4.56 3.35 -9.05
C VAL A 281 5.33 3.06 -10.33
N LYS A 282 6.11 1.98 -10.33
CA LYS A 282 6.94 1.59 -11.47
C LYS A 282 6.45 0.25 -12.00
N VAL A 283 6.26 0.17 -13.31
CA VAL A 283 5.94 -1.08 -14.02
C VAL A 283 7.06 -1.37 -15.00
N THR A 284 7.76 -2.48 -14.83
CA THR A 284 8.87 -2.89 -15.71
C THR A 284 8.74 -4.34 -16.14
N THR A 285 9.41 -4.67 -17.22
CA THR A 285 9.51 -6.04 -17.75
C THR A 285 10.98 -6.44 -17.83
N THR A 286 11.33 -7.64 -17.34
CA THR A 286 12.70 -8.20 -17.40
C THR A 286 13.07 -8.73 -18.77
#